data_AF-W1I999-F1
#
_entry.id   AF-W1I999-F1
#
_cell.length_a   1.000
_cell.length_b   1.000
_cell.length_c   1.000
_cell.angle_alpha   90.00
_cell.angle_beta   90.00
_cell.angle_gamma   90.00
#
_symmetry.space_group_name_H-M   'P 1'
#
loop_
_entity.id
_entity.type
_entity.pdbx_description
1 polymer ?
#
loop_
_entity_poly.entity_id
_entity_poly.type
_entity_poly.pdbx_seq_one_letter_code
_entity_poly.pdbx_strand_id
1 'polypeptide(L)'
;MKEAARNIGVPHLQDTKLRISKSRSSASVYIYDEFKTLLVIVPSLRSLAVQLGSSSISIALKRAMADKSLFRSSWYISNQLFNENDKPLMEVDSIEYMSLIEKMKSQKHIRKAIFVFKDGEFHPSAKNMMEYWLQQKL
;
A
#
# COMPACT_ATOMS: atom_id res chain seq x y z
N MET A 1 24.42 -1.27 49.87
CA MET A 1 23.47 -0.48 49.08
C MET A 1 23.84 -0.65 47.60
N LYS A 2 22.91 -1.11 46.76
CA LYS A 2 23.15 -1.24 45.31
C LYS A 2 22.64 0.04 44.63
N GLU A 3 23.54 0.78 44.04
CA GLU A 3 23.25 2.01 43.29
C GLU A 3 22.74 1.62 41.90
N ALA A 4 21.49 1.95 41.58
CA ALA A 4 20.89 1.67 40.29
C ALA A 4 21.33 2.73 39.28
N ALA A 5 22.03 2.31 38.22
CA ALA A 5 22.41 3.16 37.11
C ALA A 5 21.16 3.77 36.45
N ARG A 6 21.09 5.10 36.46
CA ARG A 6 20.10 5.88 35.71
C ARG A 6 20.41 5.74 34.22
N ASN A 7 19.63 4.95 33.50
CA ASN A 7 19.71 4.89 32.05
C ASN A 7 19.13 6.18 31.46
N ILE A 8 20.04 7.02 30.96
CA ILE A 8 19.77 8.25 30.21
C ILE A 8 19.13 7.83 28.88
N GLY A 9 17.94 8.34 28.60
CA GLY A 9 17.14 8.01 27.42
C GLY A 9 17.82 8.45 26.13
N VAL A 10 18.44 7.51 25.42
CA VAL A 10 18.89 7.70 24.04
C VAL A 10 17.67 7.53 23.12
N PRO A 11 17.39 8.49 22.21
CA PRO A 11 16.21 8.44 21.35
C PRO A 11 16.39 7.39 20.25
N HIS A 12 16.05 6.14 20.56
CA HIS A 12 16.11 5.02 19.63
C HIS A 12 14.71 4.80 19.01
N LEU A 13 14.23 5.76 18.21
CA LEU A 13 12.82 5.78 17.78
C LEU A 13 12.56 5.29 16.35
N GLN A 14 13.53 5.31 15.42
CA GLN A 14 13.29 4.85 14.04
C GLN A 14 13.86 3.45 13.77
N ASP A 15 15.14 3.22 14.06
CA ASP A 15 15.77 1.91 13.88
C ASP A 15 15.14 0.81 14.74
N THR A 16 14.75 1.15 15.98
CA THR A 16 14.07 0.22 16.88
C THR A 16 12.68 -0.13 16.37
N LYS A 17 11.94 0.84 15.81
CA LYS A 17 10.63 0.57 15.19
C LYS A 17 10.77 -0.38 14.01
N LEU A 18 11.78 -0.15 13.15
CA LEU A 18 12.07 -0.99 12.00
C LEU A 18 12.53 -2.41 12.41
N ARG A 19 13.27 -2.53 13.51
CA ARG A 19 13.67 -3.84 14.08
C ARG A 19 12.51 -4.56 14.77
N ILE A 20 11.68 -3.84 15.53
CA ILE A 20 10.49 -4.41 16.17
C ILE A 20 9.50 -4.90 15.12
N SER A 21 9.32 -4.15 14.03
CA SER A 21 8.44 -4.53 12.92
C SER A 21 8.90 -5.78 12.17
N LYS A 22 10.21 -6.08 12.17
CA LYS A 22 10.79 -7.33 11.65
C LYS A 22 10.61 -8.54 12.58
N SER A 23 10.41 -8.34 13.89
CA SER A 23 10.47 -9.43 14.90
C SER A 23 9.10 -9.91 15.42
N ARG A 24 8.04 -9.10 15.35
CA ARG A 24 6.69 -9.51 15.73
C ARG A 24 5.93 -10.05 14.51
N SER A 25 5.16 -11.12 14.72
CA SER A 25 4.51 -12.01 13.75
C SER A 25 3.47 -11.40 12.79
N SER A 26 3.59 -10.12 12.45
CA SER A 26 2.81 -9.43 11.44
C SER A 26 3.82 -8.71 10.55
N ALA A 27 4.31 -9.38 9.51
CA ALA A 27 5.26 -8.77 8.58
C ALA A 27 4.73 -7.41 8.13
N SER A 28 5.53 -6.35 8.33
CA SER A 28 5.22 -5.02 7.81
C SER A 28 4.91 -5.10 6.34
N VAL A 29 3.96 -4.27 5.92
CA VAL A 29 3.55 -4.22 4.52
C VAL A 29 3.95 -2.89 3.95
N TYR A 30 4.60 -2.94 2.79
CA TYR A 30 5.09 -1.80 2.04
C TYR A 30 4.11 -1.55 0.90
N ILE A 31 3.62 -0.32 0.80
CA ILE A 31 2.73 0.11 -0.27
C ILE A 31 3.52 1.04 -1.18
N TYR A 32 3.54 0.73 -2.47
CA TYR A 32 4.17 1.56 -3.49
C TYR A 32 3.12 2.02 -4.49
N ASP A 33 3.42 3.10 -5.20
CA ASP A 33 2.69 3.48 -6.41
C ASP A 33 3.01 2.51 -7.58
N GLU A 34 2.44 2.79 -8.75
CA GLU A 34 2.67 2.03 -9.98
C GLU A 34 4.11 2.11 -10.51
N PHE A 35 4.90 3.10 -10.08
CA PHE A 35 6.30 3.30 -10.45
C PHE A 35 7.28 2.73 -9.43
N LYS A 36 6.78 2.05 -8.39
CA LYS A 36 7.55 1.49 -7.27
C LYS A 36 8.20 2.54 -6.37
N THR A 37 7.61 3.72 -6.26
CA THR A 37 7.96 4.70 -5.22
C THR A 37 7.31 4.29 -3.90
N LEU A 38 8.09 4.17 -2.82
CA LEU A 38 7.56 3.75 -1.51
C LEU A 38 6.65 4.84 -0.93
N LEU A 39 5.35 4.57 -0.85
CA LEU A 39 4.38 5.51 -0.30
C LEU A 39 4.39 5.44 1.23
N VAL A 40 4.13 4.26 1.79
CA VAL A 40 3.93 4.07 3.23
C VAL A 40 4.29 2.65 3.68
N ILE A 41 4.70 2.52 4.95
CA ILE A 41 4.91 1.25 5.63
C ILE A 41 3.81 1.07 6.67
N VAL A 42 2.97 0.06 6.50
CA VAL A 42 1.88 -0.25 7.44
C VAL A 42 2.25 -1.42 8.35
N PRO A 43 1.76 -1.44 9.62
CA PRO A 43 2.21 -2.40 10.62
C PRO A 43 1.84 -3.84 10.30
N SER A 44 0.76 -4.09 9.56
CA SER A 44 0.35 -5.43 9.17
C SER A 44 -0.56 -5.47 7.95
N LEU A 45 -0.59 -6.61 7.27
CA LEU A 45 -1.55 -6.86 6.19
C LEU A 45 -3.01 -6.87 6.69
N ARG A 46 -3.23 -7.36 7.92
CA ARG A 46 -4.57 -7.45 8.51
C ARG A 46 -5.13 -6.06 8.81
N SER A 47 -4.32 -5.17 9.38
CA SER A 47 -4.74 -3.79 9.65
C SER A 47 -5.08 -3.05 8.36
N LEU A 48 -4.24 -3.21 7.31
CA LEU A 48 -4.53 -2.66 5.98
C LEU A 48 -5.86 -3.21 5.43
N ALA A 49 -6.08 -4.52 5.51
CA ALA A 49 -7.33 -5.13 5.02
C ALA A 49 -8.57 -4.56 5.73
N VAL A 50 -8.51 -4.40 7.06
CA VAL A 50 -9.60 -3.81 7.86
C VAL A 50 -9.85 -2.36 7.46
N GLN A 51 -8.80 -1.54 7.31
CA GLN A 51 -8.94 -0.14 6.85
C GLN A 51 -9.53 -0.04 5.44
N LEU A 52 -9.21 -0.99 4.55
CA LEU A 52 -9.79 -1.06 3.21
C LEU A 52 -11.24 -1.59 3.19
N GLY A 53 -11.77 -2.00 4.33
CA GLY A 53 -13.19 -2.28 4.55
C GLY A 53 -13.50 -3.65 5.18
N SER A 54 -12.62 -4.64 5.09
CA SER A 54 -12.85 -5.96 5.71
C SER A 54 -11.58 -6.81 5.76
N SER A 55 -11.46 -7.63 6.80
CA SER A 55 -10.37 -8.60 6.94
C SER A 55 -10.27 -9.59 5.78
N SER A 56 -11.36 -9.85 5.04
CA SER A 56 -11.35 -10.72 3.85
C SER A 56 -10.54 -10.17 2.68
N ILE A 57 -10.29 -8.85 2.64
CA ILE A 57 -9.45 -8.19 1.63
C ILE A 57 -8.00 -8.71 1.70
N SER A 58 -7.57 -9.22 2.85
CA SER A 58 -6.24 -9.82 3.01
C SER A 58 -5.94 -10.92 1.98
N ILE A 59 -6.94 -11.65 1.50
CA ILE A 59 -6.76 -12.68 0.46
C ILE A 59 -6.34 -12.02 -0.86
N ALA A 60 -7.00 -10.93 -1.25
CA ALA A 60 -6.69 -10.22 -2.49
C ALA A 60 -5.31 -9.54 -2.41
N LEU A 61 -4.97 -8.95 -1.25
CA LEU A 61 -3.64 -8.36 -1.03
C LEU A 61 -2.54 -9.44 -1.09
N LYS A 62 -2.74 -10.60 -0.47
CA LYS A 62 -1.79 -11.74 -0.54
C LYS A 62 -1.57 -12.21 -1.98
N ARG A 63 -2.63 -12.30 -2.79
CA ARG A 63 -2.52 -12.64 -4.22
C ARG A 63 -1.69 -11.60 -4.97
N ALA A 64 -2.00 -10.31 -4.79
CA ALA A 64 -1.22 -9.24 -5.42
C ALA A 64 0.27 -9.29 -5.06
N MET A 65 0.59 -9.55 -3.79
CA MET A 65 1.96 -9.73 -3.32
C MET A 65 2.65 -10.95 -3.95
N ALA A 66 1.98 -12.12 -3.96
CA ALA A 66 2.53 -13.36 -4.50
C ALA A 66 2.78 -13.27 -6.00
N ASP A 67 1.83 -12.67 -6.73
CA ASP A 67 1.89 -12.49 -8.18
C ASP A 67 2.78 -11.30 -8.58
N LYS A 68 3.27 -10.52 -7.62
CA LYS A 68 3.98 -9.24 -7.83
C LYS A 68 3.20 -8.31 -8.77
N SER A 69 1.88 -8.26 -8.60
CA SER A 69 0.96 -7.52 -9.46
C SER A 69 0.37 -6.30 -8.76
N LEU A 70 -0.18 -5.37 -9.55
CA LEU A 70 -0.83 -4.18 -9.02
C LEU A 70 -2.16 -4.54 -8.35
N PHE A 71 -2.26 -4.25 -7.06
CA PHE A 71 -3.53 -4.24 -6.35
C PHE A 71 -4.37 -3.06 -6.84
N ARG A 72 -5.61 -3.35 -7.26
CA ARG A 72 -6.55 -2.34 -7.80
C ARG A 72 -5.95 -1.48 -8.92
N SER A 73 -5.04 -2.06 -9.72
CA SER A 73 -4.38 -1.40 -10.86
C SER A 73 -3.46 -0.21 -10.52
N SER A 74 -3.23 0.11 -9.25
CA SER A 74 -2.48 1.34 -8.90
C SER A 74 -1.37 1.12 -7.87
N TRP A 75 -1.40 0.04 -7.09
CA TRP A 75 -0.44 -0.11 -5.98
C TRP A 75 0.25 -1.46 -5.97
N TYR A 76 1.56 -1.46 -5.85
CA TYR A 76 2.27 -2.67 -5.44
C TYR A 76 2.19 -2.81 -3.92
N ILE A 77 1.92 -4.04 -3.49
CA ILE A 77 1.92 -4.42 -2.08
C ILE A 77 3.02 -5.45 -1.90
N SER A 78 3.87 -5.27 -0.88
CA SER A 78 4.99 -6.17 -0.62
C SER A 78 5.20 -6.37 0.88
N ASN A 79 5.84 -7.46 1.26
CA ASN A 79 6.37 -7.72 2.62
C ASN A 79 7.89 -7.47 2.69
N GLN A 80 8.48 -7.01 1.59
CA GLN A 80 9.90 -6.70 1.47
C GLN A 80 10.06 -5.35 0.76
N LEU A 81 11.18 -4.68 1.05
CA LEU A 81 11.57 -3.48 0.33
C LEU A 81 11.96 -3.83 -1.12
N PHE A 82 11.63 -2.96 -2.06
CA PHE A 82 12.19 -3.06 -3.41
C PHE A 82 13.62 -2.53 -3.44
N ASN A 83 13.90 -1.42 -2.74
CA ASN A 83 15.26 -0.93 -2.51
C ASN A 83 15.51 -0.69 -1.02
N GLU A 84 16.72 -1.00 -0.55
CA GLU A 84 17.10 -0.85 0.86
C GLU A 84 17.12 0.62 1.34
N ASN A 85 17.25 1.56 0.40
CA ASN A 85 17.28 3.00 0.67
C ASN A 85 15.91 3.68 0.49
N ASP A 86 14.86 2.93 0.17
CA ASP A 86 13.52 3.49 0.01
C ASP A 86 13.08 4.14 1.32
N LYS A 87 12.57 5.37 1.21
CA LYS A 87 11.98 6.12 2.32
C LYS A 87 10.50 6.33 2.05
N PRO A 88 9.62 6.07 3.03
CA PRO A 88 8.19 6.32 2.85
C PRO A 88 7.94 7.81 2.66
N LEU A 89 7.07 8.15 1.70
CA LEU A 89 6.62 9.52 1.46
C LEU A 89 5.60 10.01 2.50
N MET A 90 4.95 9.10 3.22
CA MET A 90 3.98 9.43 4.26
C MET A 90 4.03 8.45 5.44
N GLU A 91 3.60 8.94 6.60
CA GLU A 91 3.46 8.14 7.82
C GLU A 91 2.06 7.56 7.95
N VAL A 92 1.95 6.45 8.68
CA VAL A 92 0.64 5.94 9.13
C VAL A 92 0.00 7.02 10.02
N ASP A 93 -1.31 7.23 9.86
CA ASP A 93 -2.12 8.27 10.53
C ASP A 93 -2.00 9.70 9.99
N SER A 94 -1.21 9.93 8.94
CA SER A 94 -1.20 11.21 8.21
C SER A 94 -2.47 11.45 7.38
N ILE A 95 -2.75 12.71 7.03
CA ILE A 95 -3.90 13.06 6.17
C ILE A 95 -3.72 12.47 4.76
N GLU A 96 -2.49 12.44 4.28
CA GLU A 96 -2.07 11.83 3.02
C GLU A 96 -2.37 10.33 3.03
N TYR A 97 -2.07 9.65 4.13
CA TYR A 97 -2.38 8.24 4.30
C TYR A 97 -3.89 7.96 4.33
N MET A 98 -4.68 8.78 5.02
CA MET A 98 -6.14 8.65 5.03
C MET A 98 -6.72 8.86 3.62
N SER A 99 -6.18 9.84 2.88
CA SER A 99 -6.55 10.10 1.48
C SER A 99 -6.18 8.93 0.57
N LEU A 100 -5.03 8.30 0.78
CA LEU A 100 -4.62 7.07 0.08
C LEU A 100 -5.62 5.93 0.33
N ILE A 101 -6.00 5.68 1.58
CA ILE A 101 -6.95 4.62 1.93
C ILE A 101 -8.32 4.86 1.30
N GLU A 102 -8.84 6.10 1.30
CA GLU A 102 -10.09 6.43 0.63
C GLU A 102 -10.00 6.24 -0.90
N LYS A 103 -8.88 6.64 -1.52
CA LYS A 103 -8.62 6.38 -2.94
C LYS A 103 -8.58 4.87 -3.24
N MET A 104 -7.92 4.09 -2.39
CA MET A 104 -7.93 2.64 -2.54
C MET A 104 -9.36 2.10 -2.45
N LYS A 105 -10.14 2.50 -1.43
CA LYS A 105 -11.53 2.05 -1.21
C LYS A 105 -12.46 2.39 -2.38
N SER A 106 -12.34 3.59 -2.96
CA SER A 106 -13.17 3.98 -4.12
C SER A 106 -12.92 3.08 -5.34
N GLN A 107 -11.70 2.56 -5.49
CA GLN A 107 -11.30 1.63 -6.54
C GLN A 107 -11.59 0.14 -6.21
N LYS A 108 -12.42 -0.18 -5.21
CA LYS A 108 -12.72 -1.58 -4.81
C LYS A 108 -13.23 -2.50 -5.94
N HIS A 109 -13.81 -1.93 -6.98
CA HIS A 109 -14.37 -2.66 -8.13
C HIS A 109 -13.31 -3.01 -9.18
N ILE A 110 -12.14 -2.37 -9.15
CA ILE A 110 -11.02 -2.63 -10.06
C ILE A 110 -10.26 -3.85 -9.55
N ARG A 111 -10.37 -4.98 -10.25
CA ARG A 111 -9.73 -6.25 -9.85
C ARG A 111 -8.49 -6.60 -10.68
N LYS A 112 -8.31 -5.97 -11.83
CA LYS A 112 -7.19 -6.16 -12.76
C LYS A 112 -6.87 -4.81 -13.41
N ALA A 113 -5.62 -4.64 -13.83
CA ALA A 113 -5.26 -3.52 -14.70
C ALA A 113 -5.97 -3.66 -16.04
N ILE A 114 -6.67 -2.60 -16.45
CA ILE A 114 -7.31 -2.53 -17.76
C ILE A 114 -6.56 -1.44 -18.52
N PHE A 115 -5.77 -1.86 -19.51
CA PHE A 115 -5.13 -0.94 -20.44
C PHE A 115 -6.12 -0.68 -21.57
N VAL A 116 -6.63 0.54 -21.65
CA VAL A 116 -7.48 0.96 -22.76
C VAL A 116 -6.59 1.57 -23.81
N PHE A 117 -6.70 1.08 -25.03
CA PHE A 117 -6.10 1.69 -26.21
C PHE A 117 -7.20 2.28 -27.06
N LYS A 118 -7.05 3.54 -27.45
CA LYS A 118 -7.91 4.20 -28.44
C LYS A 118 -7.02 4.64 -29.58
N ASP A 119 -7.34 4.19 -30.79
CA ASP A 119 -6.59 4.53 -32.02
C ASP A 119 -5.08 4.22 -31.93
N GLY A 120 -4.72 3.17 -31.19
CA GLY A 120 -3.32 2.77 -30.96
C GLY A 120 -2.63 3.51 -29.80
N GLU A 121 -3.28 4.49 -29.19
CA GLU A 121 -2.73 5.26 -28.06
C GLU A 121 -3.27 4.78 -26.71
N PHE A 122 -2.39 4.67 -25.72
CA PHE A 122 -2.76 4.28 -24.36
C PHE A 122 -3.56 5.39 -23.65
N HIS A 123 -4.73 5.03 -23.11
CA HIS A 123 -5.62 5.92 -22.37
C HIS A 123 -5.75 5.47 -20.90
N PRO A 124 -5.19 6.22 -19.93
CA PRO A 124 -5.06 5.79 -18.53
C PRO A 124 -6.34 5.95 -17.65
N SER A 125 -7.50 6.30 -18.20
CA SER A 125 -8.66 6.72 -17.40
C SER A 125 -9.82 5.70 -17.40
N ALA A 126 -10.10 5.11 -16.23
CA ALA A 126 -11.30 4.31 -15.98
C ALA A 126 -12.62 5.12 -16.09
N LYS A 127 -12.57 6.46 -15.96
CA LYS A 127 -13.72 7.34 -16.10
C LYS A 127 -14.25 7.35 -17.54
N ASN A 128 -13.33 7.20 -18.50
CA ASN A 128 -13.65 7.18 -19.93
C ASN A 128 -14.26 5.83 -20.35
N MET A 129 -14.12 4.75 -19.57
CA MET A 129 -14.74 3.47 -19.92
C MET A 129 -16.26 3.54 -19.87
N MET A 130 -16.87 4.18 -18.86
CA MET A 130 -18.33 4.30 -18.81
C MET A 130 -18.88 5.11 -19.98
N GLU A 131 -18.21 6.21 -20.36
CA GLU A 131 -18.59 7.02 -21.53
C GLU A 131 -18.37 6.27 -22.86
N TYR A 132 -17.29 5.50 -23.00
CA TYR A 132 -17.01 4.72 -24.21
C TYR A 132 -18.03 3.59 -24.43
N TRP A 133 -18.44 2.90 -23.37
CA TRP A 133 -19.49 1.87 -23.44
C TRP A 133 -20.89 2.46 -23.74
N LEU A 134 -21.13 3.72 -23.40
CA LEU A 134 -22.37 4.44 -23.77
C LEU A 134 -22.37 4.87 -25.24
N GLN A 135 -21.22 5.25 -25.80
CA GLN A 135 -21.08 5.65 -27.20
C GLN A 135 -21.18 4.48 -28.19
N GLN A 136 -20.80 3.27 -27.80
CA GLN A 136 -20.90 2.05 -28.64
C GLN A 136 -22.32 1.42 -28.67
N LYS A 137 -23.28 1.99 -27.93
CA LYS A 137 -24.69 1.54 -27.88
C LYS A 137 -25.66 2.47 -28.62
N LEU A 138 -25.14 3.44 -29.38
CA LEU A 138 -25.86 4.28 -30.34
C LEU A 138 -25.42 3.89 -31.76
#